data_AF-A0A9D0YJI2-F1
#
_entry.id   AF-A0A9D0YJI2-F1
#
_cell.length_a   1.000
_cell.length_b   1.000
_cell.length_c   1.000
_cell.angle_alpha   90.00
_cell.angle_beta   90.00
_cell.angle_gamma   90.00
#
_symmetry.space_group_name_H-M   'P 1'
#
loop_
_entity.id
_entity.type
_entity.pdbx_description
1 polymer ?
#
loop_
_entity_poly.entity_id
_entity_poly.type
_entity_poly.pdbx_seq_one_letter_code
_entity_poly.pdbx_strand_id
1 'polypeptide(L)'
;MRRSSPTLSLLINFLLGASWAFALLGAFALFFIFLSVGIVYALLSSLLGSLPGLFFVLLIEYFLMREEKLHELKKQTKLLEELVANSKL
;
A
#
# COMPACT_ATOMS: atom_id res chain seq x y z
N MET A 1 -9.58 -14.33 -13.78
CA MET A 1 -8.25 -13.96 -13.28
C MET A 1 -7.47 -13.28 -14.40
N ARG A 2 -7.67 -11.98 -14.63
CA ARG A 2 -6.67 -11.20 -15.37
C ARG A 2 -5.87 -10.50 -14.28
N ARG A 3 -4.80 -11.17 -13.83
CA ARG A 3 -3.82 -10.55 -12.92
C ARG A 3 -3.48 -9.18 -13.53
N SER A 4 -3.35 -8.16 -12.69
CA SER A 4 -2.57 -6.97 -13.06
C SER A 4 -1.30 -7.50 -13.76
N SER A 5 -0.88 -6.86 -14.86
CA SER A 5 0.22 -7.40 -15.66
C SER A 5 1.38 -7.77 -14.72
N PRO A 6 2.08 -8.89 -14.93
CA PRO A 6 3.11 -9.35 -13.98
C PRO A 6 4.12 -8.24 -13.65
N THR A 7 4.35 -7.33 -14.60
CA THR A 7 5.13 -6.10 -14.46
C THR A 7 4.54 -5.07 -13.48
N LEU A 8 3.22 -4.84 -13.51
CA LEU A 8 2.53 -3.91 -12.61
C LEU A 8 2.50 -4.44 -11.18
N SER A 9 2.22 -5.73 -10.99
CA SER A 9 2.27 -6.35 -9.67
C SER A 9 3.69 -6.28 -9.08
N LEU A 10 4.72 -6.54 -9.89
CA LEU A 10 6.12 -6.41 -9.48
C LEU A 10 6.44 -4.96 -9.08
N LEU A 11 6.04 -3.99 -9.90
CA LEU A 11 6.28 -2.58 -9.64
C LEU A 11 5.62 -2.12 -8.33
N ILE A 12 4.36 -2.51 -8.10
CA ILE A 12 3.64 -2.13 -6.89
C ILE A 12 4.29 -2.75 -5.65
N ASN A 13 4.66 -4.03 -5.70
CA ASN A 13 5.35 -4.71 -4.59
C ASN A 13 6.73 -4.07 -4.31
N PHE A 14 7.45 -3.68 -5.36
CA PHE A 14 8.71 -2.95 -5.22
C PHE A 14 8.50 -1.58 -4.55
N LEU A 15 7.50 -0.81 -5.00
CA LEU A 15 7.17 0.50 -4.43
C LEU A 15 6.72 0.40 -2.96
N LEU A 16 5.96 -0.64 -2.61
CA LEU A 16 5.57 -0.92 -1.23
C LEU A 16 6.80 -1.20 -0.36
N GLY A 17 7.72 -2.05 -0.85
CA GLY A 17 8.99 -2.32 -0.18
C GLY A 17 9.86 -1.07 -0.02
N ALA A 18 9.95 -0.24 -1.06
CA ALA A 18 10.67 1.04 -1.03
C ALA A 18 10.06 2.01 -0.02
N SER A 19 8.72 2.04 0.12
CA SER A 19 8.01 2.89 1.08
C SER A 19 8.31 2.47 2.52
N TRP A 20 8.35 1.17 2.80
CA TRP A 20 8.78 0.63 4.08
C TRP A 20 10.24 0.96 4.39
N ALA A 21 11.13 0.82 3.40
CA ALA A 21 12.54 1.20 3.55
C ALA A 21 12.66 2.70 3.88
N PHE A 22 11.89 3.56 3.21
CA PHE A 22 11.88 5.00 3.47
C PHE A 22 11.38 5.33 4.88
N ALA A 23 10.34 4.64 5.36
CA ALA A 23 9.82 4.79 6.73
C ALA A 23 10.88 4.42 7.77
N LEU A 24 11.55 3.27 7.60
CA LEU A 24 12.59 2.82 8.50
C LEU A 24 13.80 3.74 8.45
N LEU A 25 14.29 4.09 7.26
CA LEU A 25 15.44 4.98 7.10
C LEU A 25 15.18 6.35 7.71
N GLY A 26 14.01 6.95 7.48
CA GLY A 26 13.64 8.21 8.09
C GLY A 26 13.57 8.12 9.62
N ALA A 27 13.00 7.04 10.15
CA ALA A 27 12.94 6.79 11.59
C ALA A 27 14.33 6.65 12.22
N PHE A 28 15.21 5.84 11.62
CA PHE A 28 16.57 5.64 12.11
C PHE A 28 17.42 6.91 11.98
N ALA A 29 17.35 7.60 10.85
CA ALA A 29 18.12 8.82 10.62
C ALA A 29 17.78 9.88 11.67
N LEU A 30 16.50 10.18 11.87
CA LEU A 30 16.09 11.17 12.88
C LEU A 30 16.35 10.69 14.30
N PHE A 31 16.22 9.39 14.59
CA PHE A 31 16.58 8.86 15.91
C PHE A 31 18.04 9.16 16.27
N PHE A 32 18.99 8.83 15.39
CA PHE A 32 20.41 9.03 15.66
C PHE A 32 20.82 10.51 15.66
N ILE A 33 20.20 11.35 14.82
CA ILE A 33 20.44 12.80 14.81
C ILE A 33 20.05 13.43 16.15
N PHE A 34 18.88 13.05 16.69
CA PHE A 34 18.33 13.64 17.92
C PHE A 34 18.69 12.88 19.20
N LEU A 35 19.43 11.77 19.10
CA LEU A 35 19.87 10.99 20.25
C LEU A 35 20.73 11.81 21.23
N SER A 36 21.53 12.74 20.70
CA SER A 36 22.37 13.66 21.49
C SER A 36 21.57 14.68 22.29
N VAL A 37 20.35 15.03 21.86
CA VAL A 37 19.46 15.97 22.55
C VAL A 37 18.75 15.28 23.72
N GLY A 38 18.40 14.00 23.55
CA GLY A 38 17.83 13.17 24.60
C GLY A 38 16.89 12.11 24.05
N ILE A 39 16.72 11.02 24.80
CA ILE A 39 15.99 9.84 24.34
C ILE A 39 14.53 10.13 23.97
N VAL A 40 13.85 11.01 24.72
CA VAL A 40 12.44 11.37 24.45
C VAL A 40 12.32 12.10 23.11
N TYR A 41 13.21 13.07 22.85
CA TYR A 41 13.23 13.80 21.58
C TYR A 41 13.62 12.89 20.42
N ALA A 42 14.54 11.95 20.63
CA ALA A 42 14.93 10.97 19.61
C ALA A 42 13.75 10.07 19.21
N LEU A 43 12.96 9.58 20.18
CA LEU A 43 11.78 8.76 19.90
C LEU A 43 10.70 9.54 19.14
N LEU A 44 10.39 10.76 19.56
CA LEU A 44 9.41 11.60 18.86
C LEU A 44 9.86 11.93 17.43
N SER A 45 11.14 12.29 17.27
CA SER A 45 11.70 12.61 15.95
C SER A 45 11.76 11.38 15.05
N SER A 46 12.07 10.21 15.60
CA SER A 46 12.01 8.94 14.87
C SER A 46 10.61 8.64 14.33
N LEU A 47 9.58 8.84 15.16
CA LEU A 47 8.20 8.68 14.74
C LEU A 47 7.84 9.65 13.61
N LEU A 48 8.20 10.93 13.74
CA LEU A 48 8.01 11.93 12.68
C LEU A 48 8.76 11.57 11.39
N GLY A 49 9.98 11.03 11.51
CA GLY A 49 10.81 10.60 10.39
C GLY A 49 10.22 9.43 9.62
N SER A 50 9.44 8.57 10.29
CA SER A 50 8.75 7.46 9.65
C SER A 50 7.54 7.88 8.82
N LEU A 51 6.93 9.03 9.13
CA LEU A 51 5.64 9.46 8.55
C LEU A 51 5.63 9.52 7.03
N PRO A 52 6.64 10.09 6.34
CA PRO A 52 6.61 10.16 4.88
C PRO A 52 6.55 8.76 4.24
N GLY A 53 7.33 7.80 4.76
CA GLY A 53 7.32 6.43 4.25
C GLY A 53 6.01 5.71 4.55
N LEU A 54 5.48 5.85 5.77
CA LEU A 54 4.19 5.28 6.15
C LEU A 54 3.03 5.87 5.34
N PHE A 55 3.09 7.16 5.00
CA PHE A 55 2.12 7.77 4.10
C PHE A 55 2.12 7.11 2.72
N PHE A 56 3.29 6.83 2.15
CA PHE A 56 3.38 6.10 0.88
C PHE A 56 2.90 4.65 0.99
N VAL A 57 3.19 3.95 2.09
CA VAL A 57 2.64 2.60 2.35
C VAL A 57 1.12 2.62 2.27
N LEU A 58 0.46 3.51 3.04
CA LEU A 58 -1.00 3.62 3.06
C LEU A 58 -1.58 3.97 1.69
N LEU A 59 -0.93 4.89 0.97
CA LEU A 59 -1.38 5.32 -0.36
C LEU A 59 -1.32 4.16 -1.36
N ILE A 60 -0.23 3.38 -1.36
CA ILE A 60 -0.08 2.22 -2.27
C ILE A 60 -1.07 1.12 -1.90
N GLU A 61 -1.22 0.79 -0.62
CA GLU A 61 -2.19 -0.21 -0.14
C GLU A 61 -3.62 0.19 -0.49
N TYR A 62 -3.96 1.48 -0.36
CA TYR A 62 -5.27 1.99 -0.76
C TYR A 62 -5.55 1.76 -2.25
N PHE A 63 -4.57 2.04 -3.12
CA PHE A 63 -4.71 1.80 -4.55
C PHE A 63 -4.87 0.32 -4.89
N LEU A 64 -4.10 -0.55 -4.25
CA LEU A 64 -4.22 -2.00 -4.40
C LEU A 64 -5.62 -2.49 -4.04
N MET A 65 -6.11 -2.11 -2.86
CA MET A 65 -7.44 -2.49 -2.38
C MET A 65 -8.55 -2.00 -3.33
N ARG A 66 -8.40 -0.78 -3.89
CA ARG A 66 -9.35 -0.24 -4.86
C ARG A 66 -9.37 -1.01 -6.17
N GLU A 67 -8.20 -1.41 -6.68
CA GLU A 67 -8.07 -2.19 -7.90
C GLU A 67 -8.70 -3.57 -7.74
N GLU A 68 -8.41 -4.25 -6.63
CA GLU A 68 -8.99 -5.55 -6.31
C GLU A 68 -10.52 -5.48 -6.18
N LYS A 69 -11.04 -4.46 -5.48
CA LYS A 69 -12.48 -4.22 -5.36
C LYS A 69 -13.14 -4.01 -6.73
N LEU A 70 -12.51 -3.24 -7.62
CA LEU A 70 -13.04 -3.00 -8.96
C LEU A 70 -13.06 -4.28 -9.80
N HIS A 71 -12.03 -5.12 -9.70
CA HIS A 71 -11.97 -6.40 -10.38
C HIS A 71 -13.07 -7.35 -9.88
N GLU A 72 -13.27 -7.43 -8.56
CA GLU A 72 -14.32 -8.28 -7.98
C GLU A 72 -15.72 -7.81 -8.37
N LEU A 73 -15.98 -6.50 -8.39
CA LEU A 73 -17.24 -5.93 -8.89
C LEU A 73 -17.51 -6.34 -10.35
N LYS A 74 -16.52 -6.21 -11.24
CA LYS A 74 -16.68 -6.63 -12.65
C LYS A 74 -17.00 -8.12 -12.79
N LYS A 75 -16.37 -8.96 -11.96
CA LYS A 75 -16.62 -10.40 -11.93
C LYS A 75 -18.05 -10.70 -11.47
N GLN A 76 -18.52 -10.02 -10.43
CA GLN A 76 -19.90 -10.15 -9.94
C GLN A 76 -20.92 -9.68 -10.98
N THR A 77 -20.67 -8.56 -11.67
CA THR A 77 -21.55 -8.09 -12.75
C THR A 77 -21.66 -9.12 -13.87
N LYS A 78 -20.54 -9.71 -14.32
CA LYS A 78 -20.55 -10.75 -15.35
C LYS A 78 -21.33 -12.00 -14.92
N LEU A 79 -21.15 -12.43 -13.67
CA LEU A 79 -21.90 -13.57 -13.13
C LEU A 79 -23.40 -13.28 -13.06
N LEU A 80 -23.78 -12.07 -12.68
CA LEU A 80 -25.18 -11.65 -12.64
C LEU A 80 -25.81 -11.64 -14.04
N GLU A 81 -25.08 -11.13 -15.04
CA GLU A 81 -25.51 -11.15 -16.45
C GLU A 81 -25.73 -12.58 -16.96
N GLU A 82 -24.83 -13.51 -16.64
CA GLU A 82 -24.95 -14.93 -16.99
C GLU A 82 -26.15 -15.59 -16.32
N LEU A 83 -26.41 -15.31 -15.04
CA LEU A 83 -27.58 -15.83 -14.31
C LEU A 83 -28.89 -15.31 -14.90
N VAL A 84 -28.99 -14.02 -15.22
CA VAL A 84 -30.18 -13.41 -15.83
C VAL A 84 -30.44 -13.94 -17.24
N ALA A 85 -29.38 -14.21 -18.02
CA ALA A 85 -29.52 -14.82 -19.34
C ALA A 85 -30.06 -16.25 -19.25
N ASN A 86 -29.55 -17.05 -18.31
CA ASN A 86 -29.96 -18.44 -18.11
C ASN A 86 -31.35 -18.57 -17.46
N SER A 87 -31.80 -17.60 -16.66
CA SER A 87 -33.12 -17.63 -16.01
C SER A 87 -34.29 -17.18 -16.91
N LYS A 88 -34.00 -16.69 -18.12
CA LYS A 88 -35.01 -16.27 -19.11
C LYS A 88 -35.43 -17.39 -20.09
N LEU A 89 -34.94 -18.62 -19.87
CA LEU A 89 -35.37 -19.87 -20.50
C LEU A 89 -36.25 -20.66 -19.52
#